data_AF-A0A9Y2E707-F1
#
_entry.id   AF-A0A9Y2E707-F1
#
_cell.length_a   1.000
_cell.length_b   1.000
_cell.length_c   1.000
_cell.angle_alpha   90.00
_cell.angle_beta   90.00
_cell.angle_gamma   90.00
#
_symmetry.space_group_name_H-M   'P 1'
#
loop_
_entity.id
_entity.type
_entity.pdbx_description
1 polymer ?
#
loop_
_entity_poly.entity_id
_entity_poly.type
_entity_poly.pdbx_seq_one_letter_code
_entity_poly.pdbx_strand_id
1 'polypeptide(L)' 'MTCANCGDDVPIQRYHVYLDTNEVVEVVLCEGCRYKFVTANWVTAVV' A
#
# COMPACT_ATOMS: atom_id res chain seq x y z
N MET A 1 -6.58 12.31 -7.87
CA MET A 1 -7.14 11.04 -7.34
C MET A 1 -6.50 10.88 -5.99
N THR A 2 -7.23 10.47 -4.96
CA THR A 2 -6.73 10.54 -3.57
C THR A 2 -6.08 9.23 -3.13
N CYS A 3 -5.03 9.33 -2.32
CA CYS A 3 -4.42 8.17 -1.67
C CYS A 3 -5.45 7.49 -0.76
N ALA A 4 -5.66 6.18 -0.91
CA ALA A 4 -6.64 5.44 -0.11
C ALA A 4 -6.31 5.41 1.39
N ASN A 5 -5.04 5.63 1.75
CA ASN A 5 -4.59 5.59 3.15
C ASN A 5 -4.58 6.98 3.83
N CYS A 6 -3.98 8.00 3.21
CA CYS A 6 -3.88 9.34 3.84
C CYS A 6 -4.93 10.34 3.35
N GLY A 7 -5.63 10.06 2.24
CA GLY A 7 -6.65 10.96 1.67
C GLY A 7 -6.08 12.14 0.88
N ASP A 8 -4.77 12.33 0.85
CA ASP A 8 -4.14 13.45 0.15
C ASP A 8 -4.24 13.30 -1.38
N ASP A 9 -4.36 14.44 -2.08
CA ASP A 9 -4.29 14.51 -3.54
C ASP A 9 -2.82 14.64 -3.98
N VAL A 10 -2.17 13.50 -4.06
CA VAL A 10 -0.75 13.34 -4.42
C VAL A 10 -0.64 12.28 -5.53
N PRO A 11 0.51 12.15 -6.21
CA PRO A 11 0.71 11.05 -7.15
C PRO A 11 0.50 9.70 -6.48
N ILE A 12 -0.36 8.87 -7.07
CA ILE A 12 -0.71 7.54 -6.56
C ILE A 12 -0.55 6.47 -7.64
N GLN A 13 -0.30 5.24 -7.18
CA GLN A 13 -0.24 4.05 -8.01
C GLN A 13 -1.04 2.92 -7.34
N ARG A 14 -1.41 1.91 -8.12
CA ARG A 14 -2.03 0.69 -7.62
C ARG A 14 -0.94 -0.29 -7.25
N TYR A 15 -1.03 -0.87 -6.06
CA TYR A 15 -0.11 -1.89 -5.57
C TYR A 15 -0.85 -3.14 -5.13
N HIS A 16 -0.17 -4.28 -5.26
CA HIS A 16 -0.51 -5.55 -4.65
C HIS A 16 0.24 -5.70 -3.33
N VAL A 17 -0.49 -5.67 -2.22
CA VAL A 17 0.07 -5.89 -0.88
C VAL A 17 -0.14 -7.35 -0.51
N TYR A 18 0.96 -8.07 -0.33
CA TYR A 18 1.00 -9.46 0.11
C TYR A 18 1.10 -9.49 1.63
N LEU A 19 0.10 -10.08 2.28
CA LEU A 19 0.04 -10.21 3.73
C LEU A 19 0.75 -11.49 4.21
N ASP A 20 1.07 -11.55 5.49
CA ASP A 20 1.59 -12.77 6.14
C ASP A 20 0.55 -13.92 6.16
N THR A 21 -0.73 -13.60 6.00
CA THR A 21 -1.86 -14.54 5.86
C THR A 21 -1.95 -15.22 4.49
N ASN A 22 -1.01 -14.95 3.57
CA ASN A 22 -1.10 -15.29 2.14
C ASN A 22 -2.26 -14.61 1.38
N GLU A 23 -2.91 -13.62 1.99
CA GLU A 23 -3.89 -12.80 1.29
C GLU A 23 -3.18 -11.72 0.46
N VAL A 24 -3.83 -11.30 -0.63
CA VAL A 24 -3.36 -10.22 -1.50
C VAL A 24 -4.44 -9.15 -1.57
N VAL A 25 -4.06 -7.92 -1.27
CA VAL A 25 -4.96 -6.76 -1.30
C VAL A 25 -4.49 -5.78 -2.35
N GLU A 26 -5.39 -5.37 -3.25
CA GLU A 26 -5.15 -4.26 -4.17
C GLU A 26 -5.50 -2.94 -3.50
N VAL A 27 -4.54 -2.03 -3.41
CA VAL A 27 -4.78 -0.71 -2.83
C VAL A 27 -4.08 0.38 -3.64
N VAL A 28 -4.71 1.56 -3.69
CA VAL A 28 -4.17 2.73 -4.39
C VAL A 28 -3.49 3.63 -3.37
N LEU A 29 -2.16 3.73 -3.42
CA LEU A 29 -1.36 4.45 -2.44
C LEU A 29 -0.44 5.47 -3.11
N CYS A 30 -0.06 6.50 -2.34
CA CYS A 30 1.10 7.32 -2.65
C CYS A 30 2.39 6.64 -2.18
N GLU A 31 3.54 7.04 -2.73
CA GLU A 31 4.86 6.46 -2.38
C GLU A 31 5.15 6.52 -0.86
N GLY A 32 4.76 7.60 -0.19
CA GLY A 32 4.93 7.72 1.26
C GLY A 32 4.10 6.71 2.06
N CYS A 33 2.88 6.42 1.61
CA CYS A 33 2.04 5.39 2.25
C CYS A 33 2.49 3.99 1.89
N ARG A 34 2.93 3.76 0.64
CA ARG A 34 3.55 2.49 0.22
C ARG A 34 4.69 2.09 1.16
N TYR A 35 5.57 3.03 1.49
CA TYR A 35 6.71 2.76 2.39
C TYR A 35 6.26 2.31 3.80
N LYS A 36 5.15 2.85 4.32
CA LYS A 36 4.58 2.43 5.60
C LYS A 36 4.05 0.99 5.59
N PHE A 37 3.54 0.54 4.45
CA PHE A 37 3.11 -0.85 4.28
C PHE A 37 4.31 -1.79 4.20
N VAL A 38 5.38 -1.41 3.48
CA VAL A 38 6.61 -2.22 3.37
C VAL A 38 7.27 -2.48 4.74
N THR A 39 7.11 -1.57 5.70
CA THR A 39 7.69 -1.72 7.04
C THR A 39 6.73 -2.33 8.07
N ALA A 40 5.50 -2.65 7.67
CA ALA A 40 4.54 -3.29 8.55
C ALA A 40 4.88 -4.79 8.72
N ASN A 41 4.85 -5.28 9.96
CA ASN A 41 5.23 -6.65 10.28
C ASN A 41 4.28 -7.72 9.73
N TRP A 42 3.06 -7.34 9.37
CA TRP A 42 2.03 -8.19 8.76
C TRP A 42 2.05 -8.15 7.22
N VAL A 43 3.00 -7.41 6.62
CA VAL A 43 3.19 -7.33 5.16
C VAL A 43 4.46 -8.09 4.78
N THR A 44 4.32 -8.98 3.80
CA THR A 44 5.43 -9.73 3.22
C THR A 44 6.05 -9.00 2.04
N ALA A 45 5.24 -8.36 1.18
CA ALA A 45 5.70 -7.62 0.01
C ALA A 45 4.68 -6.59 -0.48
N VAL A 46 5.16 -5.57 -1.21
CA VAL A 46 4.34 -4.60 -1.94
C VAL A 46 4.88 -4.48 -3.37
N VAL A 47 4.09 -4.89 -4.35
CA VAL A 47 4.44 -4.92 -5.79
C VAL A 47 3.58 -3.94 -6.56
#